data_AF-A0A1M7YWE9-F1
#
_entry.id   AF-A0A1M7YWE9-F1
#
_cell.length_a   1.000
_cell.length_b   1.000
_cell.length_c   1.000
_cell.angle_alpha   90.00
_cell.angle_beta   90.00
_cell.angle_gamma   90.00
#
_symmetry.space_group_name_H-M   'P 1'
#
loop_
_entity.id
_entity.type
_entity.pdbx_description
1 polymer ?
#
loop_
_entity_poly.entity_id
_entity_poly.type
_entity_poly.pdbx_seq_one_letter_code
_entity_poly.pdbx_strand_id
1 'polypeptide(L)'
;MSGEFELEIPHDRNGTFEPQTVKKHQTRLTDEMENNVISMFALGNSYQHIRDYLVDMYGVSVSNGTINAITDRLIPELRAWQERDLDEICPIVWLDAELKGQVL
;
A
#
# COMPACT_ATOMS: atom_id res chain seq x y z
N MET A 1 11.94 -16.23 -27.81
CA MET A 1 11.05 -17.40 -27.93
C MET A 1 9.91 -17.17 -26.96
N SER A 2 8.80 -16.71 -27.51
CA SER A 2 7.55 -16.45 -26.80
C SER A 2 7.01 -17.76 -26.24
N GLY A 3 6.53 -17.75 -25.00
CA GLY A 3 5.71 -18.83 -24.44
C GLY A 3 4.41 -18.21 -23.99
N GLU A 4 3.49 -18.00 -24.93
CA GLU A 4 2.10 -17.68 -24.62
C GLU A 4 1.50 -18.93 -23.97
N PHE A 5 1.10 -18.81 -22.70
CA PHE A 5 0.49 -19.90 -21.95
C PHE A 5 -1.02 -19.68 -21.94
N GLU A 6 -1.74 -20.53 -22.66
CA GLU A 6 -3.21 -20.57 -22.64
C GLU A 6 -3.67 -21.20 -21.32
N LEU A 7 -4.20 -20.37 -20.43
CA LEU A 7 -4.89 -20.85 -19.23
C LEU A 7 -6.31 -21.27 -19.63
N GLU A 8 -6.52 -22.54 -19.94
CA GLU A 8 -7.87 -23.11 -20.05
C GLU A 8 -8.51 -23.11 -18.66
N ILE A 9 -9.42 -22.16 -18.43
CA ILE A 9 -10.30 -22.16 -17.25
C ILE A 9 -11.40 -23.19 -17.53
N PRO A 10 -11.44 -24.34 -16.83
CA PRO A 10 -12.52 -25.30 -17.03
C PRO A 10 -13.84 -24.64 -16.63
N HIS A 11 -14.76 -24.56 -17.58
CA HIS A 11 -16.10 -24.05 -17.32
C HIS A 11 -16.87 -25.13 -16.56
N ASP A 12 -16.79 -25.08 -15.23
CA ASP A 12 -17.56 -25.96 -14.34
C ASP A 12 -19.05 -25.66 -14.50
N ARG A 13 -19.78 -26.63 -15.05
CA ARG A 13 -21.21 -26.57 -15.31
C ARG A 13 -22.06 -26.64 -14.03
N ASN A 14 -21.46 -26.97 -12.89
CA ASN A 14 -22.11 -27.07 -11.58
C ASN A 14 -21.77 -25.91 -10.61
N GLY A 15 -20.94 -24.95 -11.02
CA GLY A 15 -20.63 -23.77 -10.19
C GLY A 15 -19.98 -24.08 -8.84
N THR A 16 -19.30 -25.23 -8.73
CA THR A 16 -18.66 -25.71 -7.50
C THR A 16 -17.18 -25.36 -7.40
N PHE A 17 -16.59 -24.78 -8.44
CA PHE A 17 -15.22 -24.28 -8.38
C PHE A 17 -15.13 -22.96 -7.61
N GLU A 18 -14.61 -23.02 -6.38
CA GLU A 18 -14.17 -21.88 -5.59
C GLU A 18 -12.65 -21.70 -5.79
N PRO A 19 -12.18 -20.67 -6.53
CA PRO A 19 -10.76 -20.36 -6.62
C PRO A 19 -10.25 -19.92 -5.24
N GLN A 20 -9.38 -20.71 -4.61
CA GLN A 20 -8.81 -20.40 -3.29
C GLN A 20 -7.84 -19.21 -3.34
N THR A 21 -7.32 -18.84 -4.50
CA THR A 21 -6.22 -17.86 -4.61
C THR A 21 -6.66 -16.46 -5.03
N VAL A 22 -7.79 -16.31 -5.74
CA VAL A 22 -8.33 -14.98 -6.11
C VAL A 22 -9.86 -15.06 -6.20
N LYS A 23 -10.57 -14.44 -5.25
CA LYS A 23 -12.03 -14.34 -5.33
C LYS A 23 -12.42 -13.26 -6.34
N LYS A 24 -13.25 -13.65 -7.32
CA LYS A 24 -13.82 -12.75 -8.32
C LYS A 24 -14.76 -11.75 -7.63
N HIS A 25 -14.52 -10.44 -7.82
CA HIS A 25 -15.31 -9.32 -7.26
C HIS A 25 -15.06 -8.99 -5.77
N GLN A 26 -13.82 -9.03 -5.31
CA GLN A 26 -13.50 -8.54 -3.97
C GLN A 26 -13.53 -6.99 -3.96
N THR A 27 -14.69 -6.42 -3.66
CA THR A 27 -14.94 -4.97 -3.55
C THR A 27 -14.31 -4.33 -2.30
N ARG A 28 -13.54 -5.09 -1.51
CA ARG A 28 -12.97 -4.69 -0.24
C ARG A 28 -11.46 -4.89 -0.28
N LEU A 29 -10.71 -3.80 -0.12
CA LEU A 29 -9.25 -3.84 0.10
C LEU A 29 -8.95 -4.84 1.23
N THR A 30 -8.02 -5.76 1.00
CA THR A 30 -7.53 -6.66 2.05
C THR A 30 -6.47 -5.94 2.88
N ASP A 31 -6.27 -6.38 4.13
CA ASP A 31 -5.23 -5.82 5.01
C ASP A 31 -3.84 -5.91 4.36
N GLU A 32 -3.57 -6.95 3.56
CA GLU A 32 -2.34 -7.08 2.77
C GLU A 32 -2.18 -5.97 1.72
N MET A 33 -3.25 -5.64 0.98
CA MET A 33 -3.21 -4.55 0.01
C MET A 33 -2.95 -3.20 0.69
N GLU A 34 -3.58 -2.96 1.84
CA GLU A 34 -3.37 -1.74 2.63
C GLU A 34 -1.93 -1.63 3.14
N ASN A 35 -1.34 -2.74 3.60
CA ASN A 35 0.07 -2.79 3.99
C ASN A 35 1.02 -2.51 2.81
N ASN A 36 0.68 -2.99 1.61
CA ASN A 36 1.44 -2.69 0.41
C ASN A 36 1.35 -1.20 0.04
N VAL A 37 0.17 -0.58 0.17
CA VAL A 37 0.00 0.87 0.00
C VAL A 37 0.88 1.66 0.98
N ILE A 38 0.87 1.29 2.27
CA ILE A 38 1.70 1.92 3.30
C ILE A 38 3.19 1.78 2.96
N SER A 39 3.63 0.59 2.55
CA SER A 39 5.02 0.33 2.20
C SER A 39 5.47 1.16 1.00
N MET A 40 4.65 1.24 -0.04
CA MET A 40 4.96 2.04 -1.22
C MET A 40 4.99 3.54 -0.91
N PHE A 41 4.07 4.03 -0.08
CA PHE A 41 4.08 5.42 0.39
C PHE A 41 5.36 5.73 1.18
N ALA A 42 5.76 4.84 2.10
CA ALA A 42 6.99 4.98 2.88
C ALA A 42 8.26 5.00 2.00
N LEU A 43 8.25 4.27 0.88
CA LEU A 43 9.32 4.27 -0.12
C LEU A 43 9.31 5.50 -1.05
N GLY A 44 8.40 6.46 -0.85
CA GLY A 44 8.33 7.70 -1.62
C GLY A 44 7.66 7.55 -2.99
N ASN A 45 6.88 6.48 -3.21
CA ASN A 45 6.15 6.32 -4.46
C ASN A 45 5.04 7.37 -4.60
N SER A 46 4.83 7.83 -5.83
CA SER A 46 3.73 8.74 -6.12
C SER A 46 2.37 8.04 -6.04
N TYR A 47 1.31 8.81 -5.82
CA TYR A 47 -0.06 8.28 -5.75
C TYR A 47 -0.52 7.70 -7.09
N GLN A 48 0.05 8.18 -8.21
CA GLN A 48 -0.18 7.57 -9.52
C GLN A 48 0.42 6.16 -9.54
N HIS A 49 1.69 6.03 -9.15
CA HIS A 49 2.39 4.75 -9.16
C HIS A 49 1.75 3.71 -8.23
N ILE A 50 1.29 4.12 -7.04
CA ILE A 50 0.57 3.24 -6.11
C ILE A 50 -0.74 2.72 -6.73
N ARG A 51 -1.48 3.57 -7.45
CA ARG A 51 -2.73 3.16 -8.12
C ARG A 51 -2.47 2.19 -9.25
N ASP A 52 -1.47 2.48 -10.08
CA ASP A 52 -1.10 1.62 -11.21
C ASP A 52 -0.71 0.22 -10.69
N TYR A 53 0.09 0.15 -9.62
CA TYR A 53 0.42 -1.11 -8.95
C TYR A 53 -0.81 -1.90 -8.47
N LEU A 54 -1.79 -1.23 -7.85
CA LEU A 54 -3.00 -1.90 -7.35
C LEU A 54 -3.89 -2.44 -8.48
N VAL A 55 -3.91 -1.75 -9.63
CA VAL A 55 -4.60 -2.22 -10.83
C VAL A 55 -3.86 -3.41 -11.43
N ASP A 56 -2.54 -3.32 -11.58
CA ASP A 56 -1.74 -4.36 -12.23
C ASP A 56 -1.67 -5.65 -11.41
N MET A 57 -1.51 -5.54 -10.08
CA MET A 57 -1.34 -6.71 -9.21
C MET A 57 -2.68 -7.30 -8.76
N TYR A 58 -3.69 -6.46 -8.51
CA TYR A 58 -4.95 -6.89 -7.89
C TYR A 58 -6.20 -6.60 -8.73
N GLY A 59 -6.09 -5.90 -9.86
CA GLY A 59 -7.23 -5.51 -10.68
C GLY A 59 -8.16 -4.49 -10.01
N VAL A 60 -7.68 -3.79 -8.97
CA VAL A 60 -8.50 -2.87 -8.15
C VAL A 60 -8.13 -1.42 -8.44
N SER A 61 -9.13 -0.63 -8.80
CA SER A 61 -9.00 0.82 -8.94
C SER A 61 -9.37 1.52 -7.63
N VAL A 62 -8.48 2.38 -7.12
CA VAL A 62 -8.69 3.15 -5.89
C VAL A 62 -8.49 4.65 -6.11
N SER A 63 -9.18 5.47 -5.33
CA SER A 63 -9.04 6.92 -5.36
C SER A 63 -7.87 7.40 -4.49
N ASN A 64 -7.35 8.61 -4.75
CA ASN A 64 -6.37 9.25 -3.88
C ASN A 64 -6.89 9.42 -2.45
N GLY A 65 -8.20 9.65 -2.29
CA GLY A 65 -8.83 9.72 -0.96
C GLY A 65 -8.79 8.38 -0.22
N THR A 66 -8.85 7.26 -0.94
CA THR A 66 -8.71 5.92 -0.36
C THR A 66 -7.28 5.68 0.10
N ILE A 67 -6.28 6.05 -0.72
CA ILE A 67 -4.86 5.98 -0.35
C ILE A 67 -4.59 6.83 0.88
N ASN A 68 -5.07 8.08 0.92
CA ASN A 68 -4.98 8.95 2.09
C ASN A 68 -5.59 8.29 3.33
N ALA A 69 -6.81 7.75 3.22
CA ALA A 69 -7.49 7.11 4.34
C ALA A 69 -6.74 5.87 4.86
N ILE A 70 -5.99 5.16 4.01
CA ILE A 70 -5.11 4.06 4.42
C ILE A 70 -3.88 4.62 5.15
N THR A 71 -3.19 5.61 4.58
CA THR A 71 -1.97 6.18 5.18
C THR A 71 -2.25 6.94 6.48
N ASP A 72 -3.42 7.57 6.59
CA ASP A 72 -3.84 8.32 7.79
C ASP A 72 -4.02 7.42 9.02
N ARG A 73 -4.17 6.09 8.82
CA ARG A 73 -4.21 5.12 9.93
C ARG A 73 -2.91 5.07 10.71
N LEU A 74 -1.80 5.54 10.14
CA LEU A 74 -0.51 5.64 10.82
C LEU A 74 -0.43 6.84 11.77
N ILE A 75 -1.34 7.82 11.66
CA ILE A 75 -1.29 9.05 12.48
C ILE A 75 -1.26 8.74 13.99
N PRO A 76 -2.08 7.84 14.55
CA PRO A 76 -2.01 7.50 15.97
C PRO A 76 -0.66 6.88 16.37
N GLU A 77 -0.11 5.99 15.55
CA GLU A 77 1.20 5.36 15.79
C GLU A 77 2.34 6.39 15.74
N LEU A 78 2.29 7.31 14.77
CA LEU A 78 3.23 8.42 14.65
C LEU A 78 3.18 9.34 15.87
N ARG A 79 1.99 9.63 16.39
CA ARG A 79 1.85 10.42 17.63
C ARG A 79 2.42 9.70 18.82
N ALA A 80 2.10 8.41 19.01
CA ALA A 80 2.66 7.61 20.08
C ALA A 80 4.19 7.54 19.99
N TRP A 81 4.75 7.45 18.78
CA TRP A 81 6.19 7.49 18.57
C TRP A 81 6.79 8.85 18.91
N GLN A 82 6.12 9.97 18.62
CA GLN A 82 6.56 11.32 18.97
C GLN A 82 6.52 11.57 20.48
N GLU A 83 5.52 11.04 21.18
CA GLU A 83 5.30 11.22 22.61
C GLU A 83 6.08 10.23 23.48
N ARG A 84 6.90 9.36 22.88
CA ARG A 84 7.66 8.35 23.63
C ARG A 84 8.64 9.00 24.61
N ASP A 85 8.79 8.39 25.78
CA ASP A 85 9.85 8.76 26.71
C ASP A 85 11.22 8.51 26.08
N LEU A 86 12.12 9.47 26.26
CA LEU A 86 13.52 9.36 25.83
C LEU A 86 14.39 8.97 27.02
N ASP A 87 15.60 8.50 26.73
CA ASP A 87 16.60 8.23 27.76
C ASP A 87 16.92 9.51 28.55
N GLU A 88 17.07 9.38 29.86
CA GLU A 88 17.36 10.50 30.77
C GLU A 88 18.66 11.24 30.39
N ILE A 89 19.63 10.51 29.81
CA ILE A 89 20.93 11.04 29.42
C ILE A 89 21.18 10.76 27.94
N CYS A 90 21.20 11.83 27.13
CA CYS A 90 21.64 11.81 25.73
C CYS A 90 22.86 12.73 25.57
N PRO A 91 24.10 12.21 25.75
CA PRO A 91 25.30 13.06 25.82
C PRO A 91 25.60 13.84 24.54
N ILE A 92 25.11 13.34 23.39
CA ILE A 92 25.31 13.94 22.08
C ILE A 92 23.96 13.92 21.35
N VAL A 93 23.56 15.06 20.81
CA VAL A 93 22.35 15.23 19.99
C VAL A 93 22.73 15.95 18.71
N TRP A 94 22.24 15.46 17.57
CA TRP A 94 22.39 16.09 16.27
C TRP A 94 21.06 16.72 15.86
N LEU A 95 21.12 17.94 15.35
CA LEU A 95 19.99 18.64 14.76
C LEU A 95 20.31 18.87 13.29
N ASP A 96 19.41 18.44 12.42
CA ASP A 96 19.52 18.62 10.97
C ASP A 96 18.32 19.41 10.45
N ALA A 97 18.54 20.22 9.41
CA ALA A 97 17.54 21.09 8.85
C ALA A 97 17.62 21.09 7.32
N GLU A 98 16.53 20.68 6.69
CA GLU A 98 16.39 20.71 5.24
C GLU A 98 15.64 21.97 4.79
N LEU A 99 16.23 22.74 3.88
CA LEU A 99 15.56 23.86 3.23
C LEU A 99 14.53 23.32 2.23
N LYS A 100 13.23 23.49 2.53
CA LYS A 100 12.19 23.22 1.54
C LYS A 100 12.30 24.24 0.40
N GLY A 101 12.79 23.79 -0.75
CA GLY A 101 12.79 24.60 -1.97
C GLY A 101 11.36 24.99 -2.35
N GLN A 102 11.04 26.28 -2.27
CA GLN A 102 9.88 26.83 -2.98
C GLN A 102 10.22 26.79 -4.47
N VAL A 103 9.48 25.99 -5.23
CA VAL A 103 9.45 26.11 -6.70
C VAL A 103 8.80 27.46 -7.00
N LEU A 104 9.60 28.38 -7.57
CA LEU A 104 9.13 29.67 -8.11
C LEU A 104 8.32 29.46 -9.38
#